data_AF-A0A537M2U8-F1
#
_entry.id   AF-A0A537M2U8-F1
#
_cell.length_a   1.000
_cell.length_b   1.000
_cell.length_c   1.000
_cell.angle_alpha   90.00
_cell.angle_beta   90.00
_cell.angle_gamma   90.00
#
_symmetry.space_group_name_H-M   'P 1'
#
loop_
_entity.id
_entity.type
_entity.pdbx_description
1 polymer ?
#
loop_
_entity_poly.entity_id
_entity_poly.type
_entity_poly.pdbx_seq_one_letter_code
_entity_poly.pdbx_strand_id
1 'polypeptide(L)'
;MAFDEASYRRWLSAQDLDDRTKADQLSRVRRLDRRFGDLDEAFARDGLASLMDLLSYGSADGTAGRPLPGGLTFDGDAVSGMRSLKSAARKYQSYKVATAGATGALDLTTFRPVLPPREAPGRDLAPSGFWMLQANPERYDTDGWIAAGETSLLYLVSRDDADLIQPGDLAVLRRTTYKGRSAALVAFFEISSAPEVRPQPDVRFFTDPAEGQPQPRVMLELLTAPAAEIPATSLPDKPEFRNIRRGLQRTTTAIPREAFEHLARMADLSPLDVLATRSARTLSGVRALDTLASDLDPKRQEVVSKRIERGPIGGRVKEKLGGRCQLCVQLGRDPVAFRKADGKPFAEAHHVVPVSTLAPGSLAAINVMVLCPNHHRQAHHGRFEIVRDQDDSWVVRLDGRELIIEKTKL
;
A
#
# COMPACT_ATOMS: atom_id res chain seq x y z
N MET A 1 -29.27 -15.57 -9.90
CA MET A 1 -28.30 -15.97 -10.93
C MET A 1 -26.97 -16.12 -10.22
N ALA A 2 -26.21 -17.13 -10.60
CA ALA A 2 -24.96 -17.51 -9.95
C ALA A 2 -23.88 -17.45 -11.02
N PHE A 3 -22.67 -17.05 -10.63
CA PHE A 3 -21.51 -17.07 -11.50
C PHE A 3 -21.36 -18.39 -12.27
N ASP A 4 -20.71 -18.36 -13.44
CA ASP A 4 -20.40 -19.54 -14.27
C ASP A 4 -19.39 -20.46 -13.56
N GLU A 5 -19.92 -21.25 -12.64
CA GLU A 5 -19.17 -22.15 -11.80
C GLU A 5 -18.50 -23.26 -12.60
N ALA A 6 -19.16 -23.73 -13.67
CA ALA A 6 -18.65 -24.82 -14.49
C ALA A 6 -17.35 -24.40 -15.20
N SER A 7 -17.34 -23.20 -15.79
CA SER A 7 -16.14 -22.65 -16.44
C SER A 7 -15.04 -22.32 -15.43
N TYR A 8 -15.38 -21.76 -14.28
CA TYR A 8 -14.40 -21.50 -13.23
C TYR A 8 -13.78 -22.79 -12.67
N ARG A 9 -14.58 -23.84 -12.43
CA ARG A 9 -14.09 -25.15 -11.99
C ARG A 9 -13.14 -25.77 -13.00
N ARG A 10 -13.49 -25.72 -14.29
CA ARG A 10 -12.62 -26.20 -15.38
C ARG A 10 -11.29 -25.43 -15.42
N TRP A 11 -11.31 -24.11 -15.27
CA TRP A 11 -10.10 -23.30 -15.20
C TRP A 11 -9.25 -23.63 -13.97
N LEU A 12 -9.86 -23.82 -12.80
CA LEU A 12 -9.17 -24.24 -11.57
C LEU A 12 -8.52 -25.62 -11.71
N SER A 13 -9.18 -26.58 -12.36
CA SER A 13 -8.62 -27.92 -12.59
C SER A 13 -7.36 -27.89 -13.46
N ALA A 14 -7.24 -26.91 -14.36
CA ALA A 14 -6.05 -26.71 -15.19
C ALA A 14 -4.88 -26.04 -14.44
N GLN A 15 -5.08 -25.57 -13.20
CA GLN A 15 -4.02 -25.02 -12.36
C GLN A 15 -3.27 -26.13 -11.62
N ASP A 16 -1.97 -25.95 -11.43
CA ASP A 16 -1.12 -26.81 -10.58
C ASP A 16 -1.40 -26.52 -9.08
N LEU A 17 -2.57 -26.97 -8.62
CA LEU A 17 -3.05 -26.87 -7.24
C LEU A 17 -3.54 -28.25 -6.79
N ASP A 18 -3.37 -28.58 -5.52
CA ASP A 18 -3.94 -29.80 -4.94
C ASP A 18 -5.49 -29.74 -4.88
N ASP A 19 -6.12 -30.90 -4.86
CA ASP A 19 -7.58 -31.02 -4.93
C ASP A 19 -8.30 -30.36 -3.75
N ARG A 20 -7.67 -30.35 -2.56
CA ARG A 20 -8.22 -29.67 -1.38
C ARG A 20 -8.22 -28.16 -1.60
N THR A 21 -7.12 -27.59 -2.09
CA THR A 21 -7.03 -26.16 -2.40
C THR A 21 -8.03 -25.75 -3.49
N LYS A 22 -8.23 -26.58 -4.53
CA LYS A 22 -9.25 -26.34 -5.56
C LYS A 22 -10.67 -26.33 -4.97
N ALA A 23 -11.00 -27.30 -4.11
CA ALA A 23 -12.30 -27.39 -3.45
C ALA A 23 -12.57 -26.21 -2.51
N ASP A 24 -11.57 -25.84 -1.71
CA ASP A 24 -11.60 -24.68 -0.81
C ASP A 24 -11.84 -23.38 -1.58
N GLN A 25 -11.11 -23.22 -2.69
CA GLN A 25 -11.22 -22.06 -3.55
C GLN A 25 -12.63 -21.92 -4.15
N LEU A 26 -13.20 -23.03 -4.65
CA LEU A 26 -14.56 -23.07 -5.16
C LEU A 26 -15.60 -22.75 -4.07
N SER A 27 -15.40 -23.29 -2.86
CA SER A 27 -16.27 -23.03 -1.71
C SER A 27 -16.29 -21.54 -1.32
N ARG A 28 -15.12 -20.90 -1.28
CA ARG A 28 -14.99 -19.47 -0.97
C ARG A 28 -15.63 -18.59 -2.04
N VAL A 29 -15.44 -18.91 -3.32
CA VAL A 29 -16.08 -18.17 -4.43
C VAL A 29 -17.60 -18.31 -4.39
N ARG A 30 -18.15 -19.51 -4.16
CA ARG A 30 -19.59 -19.69 -3.95
C ARG A 30 -20.12 -18.87 -2.78
N ARG A 31 -19.33 -18.77 -1.70
CA ARG A 31 -19.70 -17.98 -0.53
C ARG A 31 -19.72 -16.48 -0.85
N LEU A 32 -18.78 -15.99 -1.64
CA LEU A 32 -18.77 -14.61 -2.12
C LEU A 32 -19.99 -14.32 -2.99
N ASP A 33 -20.24 -15.16 -3.99
CA ASP A 33 -21.37 -15.02 -4.91
C ASP A 33 -22.71 -14.98 -4.18
N ARG A 34 -22.94 -15.95 -3.28
CA ARG A 34 -24.15 -15.99 -2.46
C ARG A 34 -24.36 -14.75 -1.58
N ARG A 35 -23.27 -14.10 -1.12
CA ARG A 35 -23.37 -13.03 -0.13
C ARG A 35 -23.32 -11.63 -0.73
N PHE A 36 -22.61 -11.47 -1.83
CA PHE A 36 -22.33 -10.18 -2.44
C PHE A 36 -22.91 -10.05 -3.85
N GLY A 37 -23.65 -11.06 -4.32
CA GLY A 37 -24.28 -11.07 -5.64
C GLY A 37 -23.39 -11.73 -6.70
N ASP A 38 -23.94 -11.82 -7.91
CA ASP A 38 -23.32 -12.54 -9.02
C ASP A 38 -21.92 -11.99 -9.33
N LEU A 39 -20.91 -12.85 -9.25
CA LEU A 39 -19.52 -12.45 -9.44
C LEU A 39 -19.17 -12.14 -10.90
N ASP A 40 -19.88 -12.72 -11.87
CA ASP A 40 -19.71 -12.37 -13.28
C ASP A 40 -20.19 -10.94 -13.55
N GLU A 41 -21.35 -10.58 -13.00
CA GLU A 41 -21.88 -9.21 -13.06
C GLU A 41 -20.99 -8.23 -12.28
N ALA A 42 -20.48 -8.65 -11.11
CA ALA A 42 -19.57 -7.81 -10.33
C ALA A 42 -18.23 -7.58 -11.05
N PHE A 43 -17.70 -8.58 -11.76
CA PHE A 43 -16.53 -8.42 -12.59
C PHE A 43 -16.82 -7.51 -13.80
N ALA A 44 -17.96 -7.69 -14.48
CA ALA A 44 -18.35 -6.83 -15.59
C ALA A 44 -18.54 -5.37 -15.16
N ARG A 45 -19.00 -5.13 -13.93
CA ARG A 45 -19.28 -3.79 -13.40
C ARG A 45 -18.03 -2.97 -13.06
N ASP A 46 -17.05 -3.57 -12.39
CA ASP A 46 -15.89 -2.83 -11.86
C ASP A 46 -14.62 -3.69 -11.74
N GLY A 47 -14.56 -4.82 -12.45
CA GLY A 47 -13.47 -5.77 -12.34
C GLY A 47 -13.35 -6.40 -10.94
N LEU A 48 -14.43 -6.39 -10.14
CA LEU A 48 -14.47 -6.78 -8.72
C LEU A 48 -13.83 -5.79 -7.74
N ALA A 49 -13.43 -4.59 -8.16
CA ALA A 49 -12.76 -3.62 -7.30
C ALA A 49 -13.59 -3.26 -6.05
N SER A 50 -14.90 -3.05 -6.20
CA SER A 50 -15.78 -2.74 -5.07
C SER A 50 -15.90 -3.91 -4.09
N LEU A 51 -15.88 -5.14 -4.60
CA LEU A 51 -15.86 -6.34 -3.76
C LEU A 51 -14.52 -6.45 -3.00
N MET A 52 -13.39 -6.15 -3.65
CA MET A 52 -12.08 -6.17 -2.99
C MET A 52 -11.98 -5.15 -1.87
N ASP A 53 -12.51 -3.94 -2.08
CA ASP A 53 -12.53 -2.90 -1.06
C ASP A 53 -13.41 -3.30 0.12
N LEU A 54 -14.61 -3.80 -0.17
CA LEU A 54 -15.52 -4.32 0.85
C LEU A 54 -14.89 -5.44 1.68
N LEU A 55 -14.11 -6.31 1.05
CA LEU A 55 -13.39 -7.40 1.72
C LEU A 55 -12.09 -6.95 2.42
N SER A 56 -11.72 -5.67 2.33
CA SER A 56 -10.57 -5.11 3.03
C SER A 56 -10.89 -4.95 4.51
N TYR A 57 -10.49 -5.95 5.28
CA TYR A 57 -10.67 -6.00 6.73
C TYR A 57 -9.34 -6.40 7.38
N GLY A 58 -8.72 -5.46 8.08
CA GLY A 58 -7.38 -5.60 8.67
C GLY A 58 -7.39 -5.91 10.16
N SER A 59 -6.20 -6.07 10.74
CA SER A 59 -6.04 -6.31 12.19
C SER A 59 -6.58 -5.16 13.03
N ALA A 60 -6.39 -3.92 12.59
CA ALA A 60 -6.96 -2.73 13.24
C ALA A 60 -8.50 -2.79 13.29
N ASP A 61 -9.13 -3.31 12.24
CA ASP A 61 -10.58 -3.47 12.15
C ASP A 61 -11.10 -4.57 13.08
N GLY A 62 -10.37 -5.69 13.13
CA GLY A 62 -10.61 -6.79 14.07
C GLY A 62 -10.53 -6.34 15.52
N THR A 63 -9.44 -5.66 15.90
CA THR A 63 -9.26 -5.11 17.25
C THR A 63 -10.33 -4.07 17.61
N ALA A 64 -10.79 -3.29 16.63
CA ALA A 64 -11.85 -2.29 16.82
C ALA A 64 -13.29 -2.86 16.75
N GLY A 65 -13.45 -4.18 16.67
CA GLY A 65 -14.75 -4.86 16.61
C GLY A 65 -15.66 -4.35 15.49
N ARG A 66 -15.09 -4.04 14.31
CA ARG A 66 -15.91 -3.58 13.18
C ARG A 66 -16.87 -4.71 12.74
N PRO A 67 -18.12 -4.38 12.36
CA PRO A 67 -19.03 -5.37 11.82
C PRO A 67 -18.49 -5.86 10.46
N LEU A 68 -18.63 -7.17 10.21
CA LEU A 68 -18.21 -7.77 8.95
C LEU A 68 -19.18 -7.40 7.82
N PRO A 69 -18.66 -7.11 6.62
CA PRO A 69 -19.46 -6.68 5.50
C PRO A 69 -20.43 -7.77 5.07
N GLY A 70 -21.62 -7.34 4.64
CA GLY A 70 -22.68 -8.26 4.26
C GLY A 70 -22.89 -9.34 5.32
N GLY A 71 -22.96 -8.99 6.61
CA GLY A 71 -23.26 -9.90 7.72
C GLY A 71 -22.57 -11.27 7.67
N LEU A 72 -21.30 -11.31 7.27
CA LEU A 72 -20.50 -12.53 7.30
C LEU A 72 -20.23 -12.93 8.76
N THR A 73 -20.19 -14.23 9.02
CA THR A 73 -19.78 -14.81 10.29
C THR A 73 -18.62 -15.78 10.07
N PHE A 74 -17.72 -15.90 11.04
CA PHE A 74 -16.63 -16.86 11.00
C PHE A 74 -16.56 -17.58 12.34
N ASP A 75 -16.35 -18.89 12.31
CA ASP A 75 -16.16 -19.71 13.51
C ASP A 75 -14.76 -19.49 14.13
N GLY A 76 -13.88 -18.80 13.42
CA GLY A 76 -12.52 -18.44 13.85
C GLY A 76 -12.20 -16.96 13.60
N ASP A 77 -10.91 -16.62 13.49
CA ASP A 77 -10.47 -15.24 13.33
C ASP A 77 -11.08 -14.57 12.08
N ALA A 78 -11.87 -13.54 12.32
CA ALA A 78 -12.57 -12.77 11.31
C ALA A 78 -11.61 -12.09 10.33
N VAL A 79 -10.42 -11.66 10.78
CA VAL A 79 -9.42 -11.03 9.91
C VAL A 79 -8.87 -12.05 8.90
N SER A 80 -8.49 -13.23 9.38
CA SER A 80 -8.06 -14.36 8.54
C SER A 80 -9.16 -14.82 7.56
N GLY A 81 -10.41 -14.91 8.04
CA GLY A 81 -11.56 -15.27 7.22
C GLY A 81 -11.82 -14.26 6.09
N MET A 82 -11.79 -12.97 6.41
CA MET A 82 -11.95 -11.90 5.43
C MET A 82 -10.82 -11.86 4.41
N ARG A 83 -9.57 -12.02 4.85
CA ARG A 83 -8.41 -12.11 3.97
C ARG A 83 -8.52 -13.30 3.01
N SER A 84 -9.00 -14.44 3.51
CA SER A 84 -9.23 -15.65 2.70
C SER A 84 -10.30 -15.43 1.63
N LEU A 85 -11.37 -14.71 1.95
CA LEU A 85 -12.40 -14.33 0.98
C LEU A 85 -11.87 -13.32 -0.05
N LYS A 86 -11.09 -12.33 0.36
CA LYS A 86 -10.46 -11.37 -0.57
C LYS A 86 -9.52 -12.06 -1.56
N SER A 87 -8.71 -13.00 -1.10
CA SER A 87 -7.86 -13.82 -1.96
C SER A 87 -8.70 -14.67 -2.93
N ALA A 88 -9.82 -15.22 -2.45
CA ALA A 88 -10.70 -15.98 -3.32
C ALA A 88 -11.28 -15.12 -4.46
N ALA A 89 -11.68 -13.88 -4.14
CA ALA A 89 -12.16 -12.91 -5.12
C ALA A 89 -11.07 -12.57 -6.15
N ARG A 90 -9.82 -12.33 -5.74
CA ARG A 90 -8.70 -12.00 -6.66
C ARG A 90 -8.35 -13.14 -7.60
N LYS A 91 -8.37 -14.37 -7.11
CA LYS A 91 -8.16 -15.54 -7.97
C LYS A 91 -9.33 -15.71 -8.97
N TYR A 92 -10.56 -15.38 -8.58
CA TYR A 92 -11.70 -15.35 -9.50
C TYR A 92 -11.58 -14.22 -10.54
N GLN A 93 -11.10 -13.03 -10.14
CA GLN A 93 -10.73 -11.94 -11.05
C GLN A 93 -9.70 -12.41 -12.09
N SER A 94 -8.65 -13.12 -11.64
CA SER A 94 -7.60 -13.68 -12.51
C SER A 94 -8.17 -14.67 -13.54
N TYR A 95 -9.14 -15.49 -13.13
CA TYR A 95 -9.88 -16.36 -14.04
C TYR A 95 -10.61 -15.55 -15.12
N LYS A 96 -11.41 -14.55 -14.72
CA LYS A 96 -12.19 -13.73 -15.66
C LYS A 96 -11.31 -13.01 -16.66
N VAL A 97 -10.20 -12.45 -16.18
CA VAL A 97 -9.17 -11.81 -17.01
C VAL A 97 -8.52 -12.80 -17.97
N ALA A 98 -8.13 -13.99 -17.51
CA ALA A 98 -7.53 -15.02 -18.36
C ALA A 98 -8.49 -15.52 -19.45
N THR A 99 -9.79 -15.60 -19.14
CA THR A 99 -10.82 -15.98 -20.13
C THR A 99 -11.20 -14.85 -21.08
N ALA A 100 -11.11 -13.58 -20.64
CA ALA A 100 -11.38 -12.42 -21.47
C ALA A 100 -10.19 -12.10 -22.42
N GLY A 101 -8.96 -12.36 -21.99
CA GLY A 101 -7.73 -12.18 -22.77
C GLY A 101 -7.47 -13.24 -23.85
N ALA A 102 -8.41 -14.18 -24.05
CA ALA A 102 -8.33 -15.19 -25.12
C ALA A 102 -8.49 -14.59 -26.54
N THR A 103 -8.75 -13.29 -26.66
CA THR A 103 -8.71 -12.50 -27.91
C THR A 103 -7.42 -11.67 -28.04
N GLY A 104 -6.25 -12.31 -27.83
CA GLY A 104 -4.94 -11.97 -28.41
C GLY A 104 -4.35 -10.56 -28.18
N ALA A 105 -3.32 -10.47 -27.33
CA ALA A 105 -2.06 -9.69 -27.54
C ALA A 105 -1.22 -9.54 -26.25
N LEU A 106 -1.80 -9.73 -25.06
CA LEU A 106 -1.11 -9.60 -23.77
C LEU A 106 -1.07 -10.94 -23.04
N ASP A 107 0.13 -11.44 -22.73
CA ASP A 107 0.30 -12.58 -21.84
C ASP A 107 0.02 -12.15 -20.39
N LEU A 108 -1.23 -12.34 -19.97
CA LEU A 108 -1.70 -12.07 -18.61
C LEU A 108 -1.47 -13.27 -17.67
N THR A 109 -0.80 -14.32 -18.15
CA THR A 109 -0.70 -15.61 -17.45
C THR A 109 0.64 -15.82 -16.79
N THR A 110 1.69 -15.14 -17.26
CA THR A 110 3.05 -15.29 -16.72
C THR A 110 3.66 -13.95 -16.32
N PHE A 111 4.47 -13.95 -15.26
CA PHE A 111 5.26 -12.77 -14.92
C PHE A 111 6.40 -12.63 -15.92
N ARG A 112 6.58 -11.47 -16.54
CA ARG A 112 7.68 -11.27 -17.50
C ARG A 112 8.46 -9.99 -17.21
N PRO A 113 9.79 -10.10 -17.03
CA PRO A 113 10.69 -8.97 -17.16
C PRO A 113 10.48 -8.27 -18.52
N VAL A 114 10.72 -6.96 -18.59
CA VAL A 114 10.53 -6.19 -19.83
C VAL A 114 11.51 -6.61 -20.91
N LEU A 115 12.77 -6.82 -20.51
CA LEU A 115 13.84 -7.27 -21.40
C LEU A 115 14.20 -8.73 -21.08
N PRO A 116 14.70 -9.51 -22.06
CA PRO A 116 15.27 -10.81 -21.79
C PRO A 116 16.40 -10.71 -20.75
N PRO A 117 16.54 -11.69 -19.82
CA PRO A 117 17.63 -11.69 -18.85
C PRO A 117 18.99 -11.71 -19.55
N ARG A 118 19.96 -10.98 -19.01
CA ARG A 118 21.34 -11.00 -19.52
C ARG A 118 21.99 -12.36 -19.28
N GLU A 119 22.76 -12.84 -20.26
CA GLU A 119 23.51 -14.07 -20.12
C GLU A 119 24.74 -13.88 -19.20
N ALA A 120 24.99 -14.85 -18.33
CA ALA A 120 26.21 -14.91 -17.52
C ALA A 120 26.68 -16.36 -17.40
N PRO A 121 27.32 -16.91 -18.46
CA PRO A 121 27.78 -18.29 -18.47
C PRO A 121 28.73 -18.57 -17.30
N GLY A 122 28.55 -19.70 -16.62
CA GLY A 122 29.43 -20.12 -15.52
C GLY A 122 29.07 -19.57 -14.14
N ARG A 123 28.01 -18.76 -13.98
CA ARG A 123 27.49 -18.43 -12.64
C ARG A 123 26.64 -19.56 -12.08
N ASP A 124 26.84 -19.88 -10.80
CA ASP A 124 25.99 -20.82 -10.05
C ASP A 124 24.52 -20.39 -10.01
N LEU A 125 24.27 -19.08 -10.02
CA LEU A 125 22.94 -18.48 -10.08
C LEU A 125 22.84 -17.62 -11.32
N ALA A 126 22.40 -18.23 -12.41
CA ALA A 126 22.19 -17.54 -13.68
C ALA A 126 21.11 -16.45 -13.55
N PRO A 127 21.28 -15.29 -14.20
CA PRO A 127 20.25 -14.27 -14.25
C PRO A 127 18.96 -14.80 -14.90
N SER A 128 17.84 -14.54 -14.24
CA SER A 128 16.51 -14.94 -14.69
C SER A 128 15.60 -13.75 -14.99
N GLY A 129 16.07 -12.53 -14.71
CA GLY A 129 15.27 -11.30 -14.64
C GLY A 129 14.39 -11.20 -13.38
N PHE A 130 14.54 -12.16 -12.46
CA PHE A 130 13.89 -12.17 -11.15
C PHE A 130 14.95 -12.17 -10.04
N TRP A 131 14.77 -11.27 -9.07
CA TRP A 131 15.78 -11.02 -8.05
C TRP A 131 15.21 -11.12 -6.64
N MET A 132 15.98 -11.69 -5.73
CA MET A 132 15.80 -11.53 -4.30
C MET A 132 16.73 -10.44 -3.80
N LEU A 133 16.17 -9.49 -3.06
CA LEU A 133 16.85 -8.37 -2.43
C LEU A 133 16.91 -8.64 -0.92
N GLN A 134 18.08 -8.55 -0.30
CA GLN A 134 18.22 -8.71 1.16
C GLN A 134 18.05 -7.36 1.88
N ALA A 135 17.15 -7.31 2.84
CA ALA A 135 16.98 -6.17 3.73
C ALA A 135 17.46 -6.59 5.12
N ASN A 136 18.61 -6.07 5.55
CA ASN A 136 19.05 -6.22 6.94
C ASN A 136 18.48 -5.06 7.77
N PRO A 137 17.59 -5.29 8.75
CA PRO A 137 17.05 -4.23 9.60
C PRO A 137 18.10 -3.44 10.40
N GLU A 138 19.32 -3.98 10.57
CA GLU A 138 20.44 -3.27 11.19
C GLU A 138 21.11 -2.25 10.26
N ARG A 139 20.82 -2.32 8.95
CA ARG A 139 21.34 -1.40 7.92
C ARG A 139 20.24 -0.55 7.29
N TYR A 140 19.04 -1.12 7.18
CA TYR A 140 17.91 -0.54 6.48
C TYR A 140 16.57 -0.82 7.19
N ASP A 141 15.91 0.22 7.69
CA ASP A 141 14.61 0.15 8.35
C ASP A 141 13.48 -0.05 7.32
N THR A 142 13.30 -1.30 6.92
CA THR A 142 12.27 -1.70 5.95
C THR A 142 10.87 -1.52 6.52
N ASP A 143 10.68 -1.77 7.82
CA ASP A 143 9.38 -1.65 8.47
C ASP A 143 8.95 -0.17 8.53
N GLY A 144 9.88 0.73 8.87
CA GLY A 144 9.65 2.18 8.82
C GLY A 144 9.35 2.71 7.42
N TRP A 145 10.07 2.21 6.40
CA TRP A 145 9.79 2.55 4.99
C TRP A 145 8.37 2.14 4.57
N ILE A 146 7.94 0.91 4.89
CA ILE A 146 6.57 0.44 4.62
C ILE A 146 5.55 1.28 5.39
N ALA A 147 5.79 1.56 6.68
CA ALA A 147 4.87 2.32 7.52
C ALA A 147 4.70 3.79 7.07
N ALA A 148 5.74 4.37 6.46
CA ALA A 148 5.69 5.70 5.87
C ALA A 148 4.87 5.76 4.57
N GLY A 149 4.48 4.60 4.00
CA GLY A 149 3.72 4.53 2.75
C GLY A 149 4.53 4.88 1.52
N GLU A 150 5.85 4.70 1.58
CA GLU A 150 6.73 4.93 0.44
C GLU A 150 6.48 3.90 -0.67
N THR A 151 6.55 4.35 -1.92
CA THR A 151 6.31 3.51 -3.10
C THR A 151 7.54 3.32 -3.97
N SER A 152 8.62 4.04 -3.68
CA SER A 152 9.89 3.91 -4.37
C SER A 152 11.05 3.73 -3.40
N LEU A 153 12.09 3.02 -3.83
CA LEU A 153 13.26 2.74 -3.02
C LEU A 153 14.53 2.74 -3.86
N LEU A 154 15.46 3.63 -3.52
CA LEU A 154 16.82 3.56 -4.06
C LEU A 154 17.60 2.47 -3.33
N TYR A 155 17.76 1.32 -3.98
CA TYR A 155 18.28 0.10 -3.39
C TYR A 155 19.71 -0.20 -3.83
N LEU A 156 20.52 -0.70 -2.91
CA LEU A 156 21.90 -1.13 -3.15
C LEU A 156 21.93 -2.47 -3.90
N VAL A 157 22.72 -2.59 -4.97
CA VAL A 157 22.92 -3.86 -5.66
C VAL A 157 24.32 -4.42 -5.45
N SER A 158 24.46 -5.75 -5.47
CA SER A 158 25.79 -6.37 -5.40
C SER A 158 26.59 -5.98 -6.65
N ARG A 159 27.88 -5.67 -6.49
CA ARG A 159 28.74 -5.25 -7.61
C ARG A 159 28.72 -6.24 -8.77
N ASP A 160 28.82 -7.53 -8.46
CA ASP A 160 28.85 -8.60 -9.46
C ASP A 160 27.49 -8.85 -10.15
N ASP A 161 26.41 -8.28 -9.61
CA ASP A 161 25.06 -8.35 -10.21
C ASP A 161 24.71 -7.06 -10.97
N ALA A 162 25.46 -5.97 -10.80
CA ALA A 162 25.14 -4.66 -11.35
C ALA A 162 25.10 -4.68 -12.89
N ASP A 163 25.97 -5.45 -13.55
CA ASP A 163 25.94 -5.55 -15.01
C ASP A 163 24.87 -6.54 -15.53
N LEU A 164 24.14 -7.21 -14.65
CA LEU A 164 23.14 -8.21 -14.98
C LEU A 164 21.71 -7.73 -14.71
N ILE A 165 21.54 -6.85 -13.71
CA ILE A 165 20.28 -6.21 -13.37
C ILE A 165 19.94 -5.15 -14.43
N GLN A 166 18.67 -5.11 -14.82
CA GLN A 166 18.19 -4.17 -15.83
C GLN A 166 16.81 -3.59 -15.48
N PRO A 167 16.46 -2.42 -16.05
CA PRO A 167 15.10 -1.90 -15.96
C PRO A 167 14.07 -2.92 -16.45
N GLY A 168 12.98 -3.05 -15.71
CA GLY A 168 11.88 -3.96 -16.00
C GLY A 168 12.06 -5.37 -15.43
N ASP A 169 13.19 -5.69 -14.82
CA ASP A 169 13.34 -6.88 -13.98
C ASP A 169 12.42 -6.79 -12.75
N LEU A 170 12.06 -7.96 -12.21
CA LEU A 170 11.15 -8.06 -11.07
C LEU A 170 11.91 -8.54 -9.84
N ALA A 171 11.51 -8.07 -8.67
CA ALA A 171 12.23 -8.35 -7.45
C ALA A 171 11.33 -8.60 -6.24
N VAL A 172 11.83 -9.38 -5.30
CA VAL A 172 11.21 -9.61 -3.99
C VAL A 172 12.19 -9.19 -2.90
N LEU A 173 11.71 -8.41 -1.92
CA LEU A 173 12.49 -7.97 -0.78
C LEU A 173 12.31 -8.96 0.37
N ARG A 174 13.42 -9.51 0.83
CA ARG A 174 13.53 -10.44 1.95
C ARG A 174 14.19 -9.74 3.12
N ARG A 175 13.45 -9.55 4.21
CA ARG A 175 13.98 -9.10 5.49
C ARG A 175 14.72 -10.23 6.19
N THR A 176 15.92 -9.96 6.72
CA THR A 176 16.68 -10.91 7.52
C THR A 176 16.06 -11.08 8.91
N THR A 177 16.45 -12.15 9.61
CA THR A 177 16.08 -12.34 11.02
C THR A 177 16.64 -11.19 11.84
N TYR A 178 15.81 -10.60 12.68
CA TYR A 178 16.20 -9.47 13.53
C TYR A 178 15.38 -9.45 14.82
N LYS A 179 16.04 -9.25 15.97
CA LYS A 179 15.41 -9.14 17.30
C LYS A 179 14.28 -10.14 17.56
N GLY A 180 14.52 -11.42 17.26
CA GLY A 180 13.56 -12.51 17.47
C GLY A 180 12.46 -12.64 16.40
N ARG A 181 12.39 -11.72 15.43
CA ARG A 181 11.50 -11.81 14.28
C ARG A 181 12.19 -12.58 13.15
N SER A 182 11.63 -13.72 12.77
CA SER A 182 12.15 -14.56 11.69
C SER A 182 12.26 -13.82 10.36
N ALA A 183 13.19 -14.28 9.51
CA ALA A 183 13.33 -13.81 8.14
C ALA A 183 12.04 -14.04 7.35
N ALA A 184 11.67 -13.06 6.54
CA ALA A 184 10.42 -13.09 5.79
C ALA A 184 10.50 -12.22 4.53
N LEU A 185 9.62 -12.47 3.58
CA LEU A 185 9.48 -11.68 2.36
C LEU A 185 8.38 -10.65 2.60
N VAL A 186 8.66 -9.40 2.27
CA VAL A 186 7.92 -8.24 2.80
C VAL A 186 7.43 -7.27 1.73
N ALA A 187 7.96 -7.34 0.50
CA ALA A 187 7.52 -6.50 -0.60
C ALA A 187 8.00 -7.04 -1.96
N PHE A 188 7.30 -6.65 -3.02
CA PHE A 188 7.59 -6.98 -4.42
C PHE A 188 7.77 -5.70 -5.20
N PHE A 189 8.72 -5.70 -6.13
CA PHE A 189 9.14 -4.52 -6.84
C PHE A 189 9.35 -4.81 -8.33
N GLU A 190 9.25 -3.74 -9.12
CA GLU A 190 9.88 -3.65 -10.42
C GLU A 190 11.11 -2.76 -10.32
N ILE A 191 12.20 -3.17 -10.97
CA ILE A 191 13.42 -2.36 -11.09
C ILE A 191 13.17 -1.31 -12.18
N SER A 192 13.16 -0.01 -11.84
CA SER A 192 12.80 1.06 -12.77
C SER A 192 13.99 1.80 -13.39
N SER A 193 15.19 1.65 -12.84
CA SER A 193 16.40 2.28 -13.37
C SER A 193 17.51 1.27 -13.66
N ALA A 194 18.44 1.66 -14.54
CA ALA A 194 19.69 0.93 -14.68
C ALA A 194 20.53 1.11 -13.41
N PRO A 195 21.43 0.16 -13.09
CA PRO A 195 22.39 0.32 -12.01
C PRO A 195 23.33 1.49 -12.27
N GLU A 196 23.45 2.40 -11.30
CA GLU A 196 24.38 3.52 -11.36
C GLU A 196 25.13 3.63 -10.03
N VAL A 197 26.41 4.01 -10.08
CA VAL A 197 27.18 4.28 -8.86
C VAL A 197 26.79 5.65 -8.32
N ARG A 198 26.07 5.67 -7.20
CA ARG A 198 25.59 6.90 -6.56
C ARG A 198 25.51 6.75 -5.04
N PRO A 199 25.67 7.85 -4.27
CA PRO A 199 25.44 7.84 -2.83
C PRO A 199 23.96 7.62 -2.52
N GLN A 200 23.64 7.37 -1.25
CA GLN A 200 22.25 7.38 -0.77
C GLN A 200 21.87 8.80 -0.32
N PRO A 201 21.05 9.56 -1.09
CA PRO A 201 20.67 10.92 -0.72
C PRO A 201 19.73 10.99 0.49
N ASP A 202 18.88 9.97 0.68
CA ASP A 202 17.93 9.92 1.80
C ASP A 202 18.32 8.82 2.78
N VAL A 203 18.92 9.24 3.90
CA VAL A 203 19.42 8.34 4.95
C VAL A 203 18.39 8.07 6.04
N ARG A 204 17.16 8.60 5.94
CA ARG A 204 16.17 8.52 7.02
C ARG A 204 15.77 7.10 7.41
N PHE A 205 15.96 6.14 6.51
CA PHE A 205 15.71 4.71 6.74
C PHE A 205 17.00 3.88 6.78
N PHE A 206 18.16 4.51 6.80
CA PHE A 206 19.44 3.83 6.87
C PHE A 206 20.04 4.05 8.25
N THR A 207 20.34 2.96 8.93
CA THR A 207 20.90 2.96 10.29
C THR A 207 22.42 2.96 10.28
N ASP A 208 23.05 2.62 9.15
CA ASP A 208 24.51 2.61 8.96
C ASP A 208 24.96 3.78 8.06
N PRO A 209 25.77 4.73 8.57
CA PRO A 209 26.32 5.84 7.79
C PRO A 209 27.16 5.41 6.57
N ALA A 210 27.75 4.21 6.58
CA ALA A 210 28.51 3.68 5.46
C ALA A 210 27.63 3.41 4.21
N GLU A 211 26.31 3.28 4.39
CA GLU A 211 25.34 3.19 3.30
C GLU A 211 25.25 4.48 2.48
N GLY A 212 25.69 5.62 3.03
CA GLY A 212 25.72 6.89 2.32
C GLY A 212 26.75 6.93 1.17
N GLN A 213 27.73 6.03 1.15
CA GLN A 213 28.83 6.05 0.17
C GLN A 213 28.37 5.68 -1.25
N PRO A 214 29.07 6.17 -2.30
CA PRO A 214 28.76 5.81 -3.68
C PRO A 214 28.90 4.31 -3.93
N GLN A 215 27.80 3.66 -4.28
CA GLN A 215 27.74 2.24 -4.61
C GLN A 215 26.75 2.02 -5.77
N PRO A 216 26.82 0.88 -6.49
CA PRO A 216 25.82 0.54 -7.50
C PRO A 216 24.43 0.49 -6.88
N ARG A 217 23.52 1.32 -7.37
CA ARG A 217 22.14 1.41 -6.88
C ARG A 217 21.16 1.44 -8.03
N VAL A 218 19.98 0.85 -7.79
CA VAL A 218 18.83 0.92 -8.69
C VAL A 218 17.64 1.56 -8.00
N MET A 219 16.79 2.21 -8.77
CA MET A 219 15.46 2.58 -8.31
C MET A 219 14.54 1.37 -8.41
N LEU A 220 13.79 1.14 -7.33
CA LEU A 220 12.74 0.14 -7.24
C LEU A 220 11.39 0.84 -7.11
N GLU A 221 10.38 0.31 -7.80
CA GLU A 221 9.00 0.75 -7.68
C GLU A 221 8.16 -0.38 -7.10
N LEU A 222 7.43 -0.07 -6.04
CA LEU A 222 6.61 -1.04 -5.31
C LEU A 222 5.49 -1.57 -6.21
N LEU A 223 5.39 -2.89 -6.32
CA LEU A 223 4.26 -3.59 -6.94
C LEU A 223 3.22 -3.97 -5.89
N THR A 224 3.68 -4.55 -4.79
CA THR A 224 2.81 -4.86 -3.65
C THR A 224 3.63 -5.10 -2.38
N ALA A 225 3.04 -4.81 -1.23
CA ALA A 225 3.49 -5.31 0.07
C ALA A 225 2.40 -6.27 0.60
N PRO A 226 2.70 -7.56 0.84
CA PRO A 226 1.70 -8.51 1.29
C PRO A 226 1.17 -8.13 2.68
N ALA A 227 -0.13 -8.33 2.90
CA ALA A 227 -0.82 -7.98 4.14
C ALA A 227 -0.28 -8.73 5.38
N ALA A 228 0.38 -9.86 5.16
CA ALA A 228 1.24 -10.51 6.14
C ALA A 228 2.55 -10.87 5.47
N GLU A 229 3.66 -10.71 6.20
CA GLU A 229 4.96 -11.16 5.71
C GLU A 229 4.91 -12.66 5.41
N ILE A 230 5.60 -13.07 4.35
CA ILE A 230 5.72 -14.49 3.99
C ILE A 230 6.94 -15.05 4.72
N PRO A 231 6.80 -15.89 5.76
CA PRO A 231 7.95 -16.40 6.49
C PRO A 231 8.86 -17.19 5.56
N ALA A 232 10.17 -16.96 5.59
CA ALA A 232 11.10 -17.72 4.75
C ALA A 232 11.05 -19.23 5.06
N THR A 233 10.63 -19.60 6.27
CA THR A 233 10.45 -20.99 6.73
C THR A 233 9.21 -21.67 6.17
N SER A 234 8.22 -20.92 5.66
CA SER A 234 6.99 -21.51 5.09
C SER A 234 7.13 -21.94 3.63
N LEU A 235 8.24 -21.58 2.98
CA LEU A 235 8.50 -21.92 1.58
C LEU A 235 8.74 -23.43 1.40
N PRO A 236 8.46 -24.01 0.21
CA PRO A 236 8.71 -25.42 -0.04
C PRO A 236 10.17 -25.82 0.17
N ASP A 237 10.43 -27.06 0.60
CA ASP A 237 11.79 -27.61 0.69
C ASP A 237 12.21 -28.19 -0.66
N LYS A 238 12.45 -27.29 -1.63
CA LYS A 238 12.89 -27.62 -2.99
C LYS A 238 14.10 -26.77 -3.40
N PRO A 239 14.93 -27.23 -4.36
CA PRO A 239 16.16 -26.55 -4.75
C PRO A 239 15.97 -25.07 -5.11
N GLU A 240 14.91 -24.73 -5.83
CA GLU A 240 14.58 -23.37 -6.27
C GLU A 240 14.30 -22.39 -5.11
N PHE A 241 13.90 -22.90 -3.93
CA PHE A 241 13.66 -22.08 -2.74
C PHE A 241 14.82 -22.08 -1.75
N ARG A 242 15.84 -22.94 -1.92
CA ARG A 242 16.93 -23.15 -0.96
C ARG A 242 17.58 -21.83 -0.52
N ASN A 243 17.95 -21.00 -1.48
CA ASN A 243 18.63 -19.74 -1.24
C ASN A 243 17.70 -18.66 -0.67
N ILE A 244 16.41 -18.73 -1.00
CA ILE A 244 15.39 -17.80 -0.46
C ILE A 244 15.11 -18.13 1.02
N ARG A 245 15.01 -19.42 1.35
CA ARG A 245 14.84 -19.90 2.74
C ARG A 245 16.01 -19.48 3.61
N ARG A 246 17.23 -19.85 3.21
CA ARG A 246 18.46 -19.63 3.99
C ARG A 246 18.88 -18.16 4.02
N GLY A 247 18.67 -17.45 2.91
CA GLY A 247 19.33 -16.17 2.67
C GLY A 247 20.81 -16.36 2.33
N LEU A 248 21.42 -15.35 1.73
CA LEU A 248 22.84 -15.32 1.38
C LEU A 248 23.45 -14.01 1.90
N GLN A 249 24.75 -14.03 2.20
CA GLN A 249 25.51 -12.85 2.63
C GLN A 249 25.85 -11.93 1.45
N ARG A 250 24.82 -11.43 0.76
CA ARG A 250 24.90 -10.58 -0.43
C ARG A 250 23.61 -9.81 -0.61
N THR A 251 23.69 -8.63 -1.20
CA THR A 251 22.55 -7.70 -1.26
C THR A 251 21.50 -8.14 -2.27
N THR A 252 21.93 -8.71 -3.39
CA THR A 252 21.08 -9.15 -4.49
C THR A 252 21.40 -10.61 -4.83
N THR A 253 20.41 -11.36 -5.31
CA THR A 253 20.56 -12.76 -5.72
C THR A 253 19.54 -13.08 -6.80
N ALA A 254 19.96 -13.61 -7.95
CA ALA A 254 19.03 -14.10 -8.96
C ALA A 254 18.22 -15.29 -8.42
N ILE A 255 16.92 -15.33 -8.70
CA ILE A 255 16.04 -16.42 -8.31
C ILE A 255 15.31 -17.01 -9.52
N PRO A 256 15.00 -18.31 -9.54
CA PRO A 256 14.23 -18.88 -10.65
C PRO A 256 12.85 -18.24 -10.80
N ARG A 257 12.31 -18.23 -12.03
CA ARG A 257 10.99 -17.68 -12.33
C ARG A 257 9.93 -18.38 -11.50
N GLU A 258 9.96 -19.70 -11.47
CA GLU A 258 9.01 -20.53 -10.73
C GLU A 258 8.99 -20.21 -9.22
N ALA A 259 10.15 -19.84 -8.66
CA ALA A 259 10.24 -19.40 -7.28
C ALA A 259 9.57 -18.03 -7.11
N PHE A 260 9.88 -17.05 -7.98
CA PHE A 260 9.21 -15.74 -7.94
C PHE A 260 7.69 -15.86 -8.10
N GLU A 261 7.21 -16.64 -9.06
CA GLU A 261 5.78 -16.83 -9.32
C GLU A 261 5.08 -17.49 -8.13
N HIS A 262 5.73 -18.43 -7.44
CA HIS A 262 5.21 -18.99 -6.21
C HIS A 262 5.06 -17.93 -5.12
N LEU A 263 6.09 -17.09 -4.93
CA LEU A 263 6.07 -16.00 -3.96
C LEU A 263 5.00 -14.96 -4.30
N ALA A 264 4.88 -14.59 -5.57
CA ALA A 264 3.86 -13.66 -6.06
C ALA A 264 2.45 -14.19 -5.78
N ARG A 265 2.21 -15.50 -5.98
CA ARG A 265 0.93 -16.15 -5.59
C ARG A 265 0.66 -16.05 -4.08
N MET A 266 1.67 -16.27 -3.24
CA MET A 266 1.54 -16.12 -1.79
C MET A 266 1.27 -14.67 -1.37
N ALA A 267 1.76 -13.70 -2.15
CA ALA A 267 1.55 -12.27 -1.94
C ALA A 267 0.29 -11.73 -2.63
N ASP A 268 -0.44 -12.59 -3.35
CA ASP A 268 -1.64 -12.22 -4.10
C ASP A 268 -1.36 -11.13 -5.16
N LEU A 269 -0.17 -11.21 -5.76
CA LEU A 269 0.26 -10.41 -6.90
C LEU A 269 -0.02 -11.21 -8.17
N SER A 270 -0.58 -10.55 -9.18
CA SER A 270 -0.83 -11.12 -10.51
C SER A 270 -0.01 -10.40 -11.60
N PRO A 271 0.19 -11.03 -12.77
CA PRO A 271 0.79 -10.36 -13.92
C PRO A 271 0.02 -9.10 -14.37
N LEU A 272 -1.30 -9.08 -14.16
CA LEU A 272 -2.14 -7.92 -14.48
C LEU A 272 -1.78 -6.72 -13.59
N ASP A 273 -1.53 -6.93 -12.30
CA ASP A 273 -1.15 -5.84 -11.39
C ASP A 273 0.16 -5.17 -11.84
N VAL A 274 1.11 -5.98 -12.32
CA VAL A 274 2.38 -5.49 -12.88
C VAL A 274 2.13 -4.68 -14.15
N LEU A 275 1.29 -5.19 -15.06
CA LEU A 275 0.95 -4.48 -16.31
C LEU A 275 0.19 -3.18 -16.05
N ALA A 276 -0.76 -3.17 -15.11
CA ALA A 276 -1.49 -1.98 -14.69
C ALA A 276 -0.52 -0.93 -14.11
N THR A 277 0.38 -1.36 -13.22
CA THR A 277 1.41 -0.49 -12.62
C THR A 277 2.32 0.10 -13.70
N ARG A 278 2.78 -0.69 -14.67
CA ARG A 278 3.58 -0.21 -15.81
C ARG A 278 2.82 0.78 -16.67
N SER A 279 1.58 0.43 -17.02
CA SER A 279 0.73 1.24 -17.90
C SER A 279 0.42 2.60 -17.29
N ALA A 280 0.22 2.67 -15.98
CA ALA A 280 0.02 3.92 -15.25
C ALA A 280 1.18 4.93 -15.35
N ARG A 281 2.39 4.49 -15.74
CA ARG A 281 3.59 5.36 -15.83
C ARG A 281 3.71 6.12 -17.16
N THR A 282 2.95 5.73 -18.18
CA THR A 282 3.01 6.39 -19.49
C THR A 282 1.66 6.96 -19.85
N LEU A 283 1.64 8.13 -20.50
CA LEU A 283 0.38 8.75 -20.92
C LEU A 283 -0.40 7.83 -21.90
N SER A 284 0.31 7.07 -22.74
CA SER A 284 -0.27 6.06 -23.63
C SER A 284 -0.86 4.87 -22.86
N GLY A 285 -0.17 4.37 -21.83
CA GLY A 285 -0.66 3.27 -20.99
C GLY A 285 -1.83 3.70 -20.11
N VAL A 286 -1.82 4.93 -19.59
CA VAL A 286 -2.95 5.52 -18.87
C VAL A 286 -4.17 5.64 -19.81
N ARG A 287 -3.99 6.08 -21.06
CA ARG A 287 -5.09 6.12 -22.06
C ARG A 287 -5.63 4.74 -22.42
N ALA A 288 -4.78 3.72 -22.49
CA ALA A 288 -5.20 2.34 -22.72
C ALA A 288 -6.00 1.80 -21.51
N LEU A 289 -5.56 2.08 -20.29
CA LEU A 289 -6.30 1.77 -19.06
C LEU A 289 -7.63 2.53 -18.98
N ASP A 290 -7.64 3.80 -19.39
CA ASP A 290 -8.82 4.66 -19.42
C ASP A 290 -9.84 4.17 -20.46
N THR A 291 -9.38 3.69 -21.61
CA THR A 291 -10.24 3.05 -22.64
C THR A 291 -10.81 1.71 -22.16
N LEU A 292 -10.05 0.95 -21.36
CA LEU A 292 -10.55 -0.28 -20.72
C LEU A 292 -11.51 0.03 -19.56
N ALA A 293 -11.37 1.18 -18.92
CA ALA A 293 -12.19 1.64 -17.80
C ALA A 293 -13.38 2.50 -18.24
N SER A 294 -13.42 3.00 -19.49
CA SER A 294 -14.47 3.90 -19.99
C SER A 294 -15.84 3.23 -20.14
N ASP A 295 -15.86 1.90 -20.17
CA ASP A 295 -17.09 1.09 -20.15
C ASP A 295 -17.60 0.82 -18.71
N LEU A 296 -16.90 1.31 -17.68
CA LEU A 296 -17.26 1.12 -16.28
C LEU A 296 -17.94 2.39 -15.73
N ASP A 297 -19.22 2.26 -15.37
CA ASP A 297 -20.00 3.36 -14.77
C ASP A 297 -19.37 3.82 -13.43
N PRO A 298 -19.02 5.11 -13.25
CA PRO A 298 -18.57 5.61 -11.96
C PRO A 298 -19.74 5.64 -10.96
N LYS A 299 -19.62 4.90 -9.86
CA LYS A 299 -20.63 4.89 -8.78
C LYS A 299 -20.06 5.36 -7.44
N ARG A 300 -20.88 6.15 -6.76
CA ARG A 300 -20.61 6.77 -5.46
C ARG A 300 -20.41 5.69 -4.39
N GLN A 301 -19.27 5.69 -3.73
CA GLN A 301 -19.00 4.86 -2.56
C GLN A 301 -19.37 5.63 -1.28
N GLU A 302 -20.16 5.02 -0.41
CA GLU A 302 -20.39 5.56 0.94
C GLU A 302 -19.29 5.06 1.89
N VAL A 303 -18.44 5.99 2.32
CA VAL A 303 -17.40 5.73 3.33
C VAL A 303 -18.02 5.89 4.72
N VAL A 304 -18.18 4.77 5.43
CA VAL A 304 -18.56 4.79 6.86
C VAL A 304 -17.30 5.05 7.70
N SER A 305 -16.97 6.32 7.92
CA SER A 305 -15.88 6.72 8.82
C SER A 305 -16.34 6.68 10.29
N LYS A 306 -15.68 5.91 11.16
CA LYS A 306 -15.85 6.06 12.62
C LYS A 306 -15.15 7.34 13.07
N ARG A 307 -15.93 8.32 13.50
CA ARG A 307 -15.48 9.62 14.01
C ARG A 307 -15.38 9.54 15.53
N ILE A 308 -14.22 9.87 16.10
CA ILE A 308 -14.14 10.19 17.54
C ILE A 308 -15.05 11.41 17.74
N GLU A 309 -16.05 11.31 18.61
CA GLU A 309 -16.98 12.41 18.89
C GLU A 309 -16.22 13.52 19.63
N ARG A 310 -15.79 14.55 18.89
CA ARG A 310 -14.93 15.65 19.39
C ARG A 310 -15.69 16.68 20.26
N GLY A 311 -16.93 16.37 20.68
CA GLY A 311 -17.82 17.29 21.38
C GLY A 311 -18.23 18.54 20.56
N PRO A 312 -19.11 19.41 21.11
CA PRO A 312 -19.59 20.62 20.42
C PRO A 312 -18.59 21.77 20.41
N ILE A 313 -17.52 21.68 21.21
CA ILE A 313 -16.59 22.78 21.51
C ILE A 313 -15.92 23.31 20.24
N GLY A 314 -15.42 22.43 19.38
CA GLY A 314 -14.81 22.85 18.11
C GLY A 314 -15.80 23.56 17.16
N GLY A 315 -17.10 23.26 17.26
CA GLY A 315 -18.14 24.02 16.55
C GLY A 315 -18.28 25.44 17.09
N ARG A 316 -18.40 25.57 18.42
CA ARG A 316 -18.54 26.86 19.11
C ARG A 316 -17.33 27.77 18.90
N VAL A 317 -16.11 27.22 18.94
CA VAL A 317 -14.88 27.98 18.67
C VAL A 317 -14.87 28.51 17.23
N LYS A 318 -15.28 27.70 16.25
CA LYS A 318 -15.40 28.14 14.85
C LYS A 318 -16.44 29.23 14.66
N GLU A 319 -17.58 29.13 15.33
CA GLU A 319 -18.61 30.17 15.30
C GLU A 319 -18.12 31.48 15.90
N LYS A 320 -17.48 31.43 17.08
CA LYS A 320 -16.89 32.59 17.75
C LYS A 320 -15.86 33.31 16.88
N LEU A 321 -15.07 32.55 16.13
CA LEU A 321 -14.07 33.08 15.19
C LEU A 321 -14.62 33.34 13.77
N GLY A 322 -15.93 33.22 13.55
CA GLY A 322 -16.58 33.48 12.27
C GLY A 322 -16.08 32.58 11.11
N GLY A 323 -15.53 31.40 11.42
CA GLY A 323 -14.93 30.49 10.46
C GLY A 323 -13.68 31.06 9.76
N ARG A 324 -12.98 32.00 10.41
CA ARG A 324 -11.74 32.62 9.90
C ARG A 324 -10.52 31.85 10.39
N CYS A 325 -9.63 31.49 9.48
CA CYS A 325 -8.36 30.86 9.82
C CYS A 325 -7.45 31.82 10.60
N GLN A 326 -7.06 31.43 11.82
CA GLN A 326 -6.24 32.27 12.69
C GLN A 326 -4.82 32.50 12.13
N LEU A 327 -4.24 31.51 11.44
CA LEU A 327 -2.95 31.67 10.76
C LEU A 327 -3.04 32.63 9.57
N CYS A 328 -4.08 32.51 8.73
CA CYS A 328 -4.26 33.45 7.62
C CYS A 328 -4.42 34.89 8.11
N VAL A 329 -5.13 35.10 9.23
CA VAL A 329 -5.23 36.42 9.87
C VAL A 329 -3.84 36.96 10.21
N GLN A 330 -3.00 36.16 10.88
CA GLN A 330 -1.65 36.58 11.25
C GLN A 330 -0.69 36.75 10.06
N LEU A 331 -0.94 36.00 8.98
CA LEU A 331 -0.19 36.12 7.73
C LEU A 331 -0.66 37.30 6.87
N GLY A 332 -1.71 38.03 7.26
CA GLY A 332 -2.30 39.11 6.45
C GLY A 332 -2.95 38.61 5.16
N ARG A 333 -3.36 37.35 5.11
CA ARG A 333 -4.05 36.72 3.97
C ARG A 333 -5.55 36.68 4.21
N ASP A 334 -6.33 36.43 3.16
CA ASP A 334 -7.76 36.16 3.32
C ASP A 334 -7.94 34.95 4.25
N PRO A 335 -8.62 35.11 5.40
CA PRO A 335 -8.80 34.02 6.34
C PRO A 335 -10.01 33.16 6.03
N VAL A 336 -10.79 33.49 5.00
CA VAL A 336 -11.87 32.66 4.49
C VAL A 336 -11.33 31.83 3.33
N ALA A 337 -11.23 30.52 3.51
CA ALA A 337 -10.75 29.62 2.45
C ALA A 337 -11.74 29.58 1.28
N PHE A 338 -13.00 29.31 1.60
CA PHE A 338 -14.14 29.36 0.70
C PHE A 338 -15.42 29.44 1.52
N ARG A 339 -16.53 29.77 0.86
CA ARG A 339 -17.87 29.76 1.45
C ARG A 339 -18.56 28.44 1.12
N LYS A 340 -19.23 27.86 2.10
CA LYS A 340 -20.11 26.70 1.89
C LYS A 340 -21.34 27.13 1.09
N ALA A 341 -22.14 26.16 0.66
CA ALA A 341 -23.42 26.40 -0.03
C ALA A 341 -24.40 27.29 0.79
N ASP A 342 -24.28 27.27 2.12
CA ASP A 342 -25.05 28.12 3.03
C ASP A 342 -24.47 29.56 3.19
N GLY A 343 -23.45 29.92 2.40
CA GLY A 343 -22.77 31.21 2.43
C GLY A 343 -21.80 31.40 3.59
N LYS A 344 -21.75 30.50 4.58
CA LYS A 344 -20.86 30.61 5.74
C LYS A 344 -19.42 30.22 5.38
N PRO A 345 -18.40 30.89 5.96
CA PRO A 345 -17.00 30.50 5.80
C PRO A 345 -16.73 29.07 6.25
N PHE A 346 -15.91 28.35 5.47
CA PHE A 346 -15.42 27.02 5.85
C PHE A 346 -14.10 27.12 6.62
N ALA A 347 -14.05 26.46 7.78
CA ALA A 347 -12.83 26.25 8.56
C ALA A 347 -12.89 24.93 9.35
N GLU A 348 -11.70 24.44 9.69
CA GLU A 348 -11.46 23.19 10.40
C GLU A 348 -10.95 23.49 11.81
N ALA A 349 -11.37 22.67 12.77
CA ALA A 349 -10.92 22.78 14.16
C ALA A 349 -9.78 21.78 14.37
N HIS A 350 -8.58 22.32 14.63
CA HIS A 350 -7.37 21.57 14.92
C HIS A 350 -7.15 21.54 16.43
N HIS A 351 -6.89 20.36 17.00
CA HIS A 351 -6.51 20.26 18.40
C HIS A 351 -4.99 20.31 18.49
N VAL A 352 -4.46 21.25 19.27
CA VAL A 352 -3.00 21.43 19.42
C VAL A 352 -2.39 20.24 20.18
N VAL A 353 -2.97 19.88 21.32
CA VAL A 353 -2.75 18.58 21.96
C VAL A 353 -3.72 17.58 21.33
N PRO A 354 -3.24 16.51 20.66
CA PRO A 354 -4.11 15.60 19.92
C PRO A 354 -5.10 14.89 20.84
N VAL A 355 -6.38 14.82 20.45
CA VAL A 355 -7.45 14.14 21.21
C VAL A 355 -7.17 12.63 21.38
N SER A 356 -6.40 12.03 20.47
CA SER A 356 -5.95 10.64 20.56
C SER A 356 -5.04 10.34 21.75
N THR A 357 -4.43 11.38 22.36
CA THR A 357 -3.60 11.22 23.57
C THR A 357 -4.40 11.02 24.84
N LEU A 358 -5.73 11.26 24.80
CA LEU A 358 -6.64 11.21 25.96
C LEU A 358 -6.20 12.06 27.16
N ALA A 359 -5.30 13.03 26.96
CA ALA A 359 -4.81 13.90 28.02
C ALA A 359 -5.93 14.81 28.57
N PRO A 360 -5.93 15.11 29.88
CA PRO A 360 -6.82 16.11 30.47
C PRO A 360 -6.71 17.46 29.74
N GLY A 361 -7.84 18.07 29.41
CA GLY A 361 -7.88 19.36 28.69
C GLY A 361 -7.77 19.25 27.15
N SER A 362 -7.55 18.06 26.59
CA SER A 362 -7.46 17.86 25.13
C SER A 362 -8.75 18.21 24.35
N LEU A 363 -9.90 18.27 25.02
CA LEU A 363 -11.19 18.70 24.45
C LEU A 363 -11.54 20.17 24.76
N ALA A 364 -10.72 20.89 25.52
CA ALA A 364 -11.01 22.26 25.94
C ALA A 364 -10.91 23.26 24.77
N ALA A 365 -11.67 24.35 24.81
CA ALA A 365 -11.63 25.39 23.78
C ALA A 365 -10.24 26.02 23.61
N ILE A 366 -9.51 26.15 24.72
CA ILE A 366 -8.13 26.65 24.75
C ILE A 366 -7.13 25.72 24.05
N ASN A 367 -7.54 24.51 23.66
CA ASN A 367 -6.75 23.55 22.90
C ASN A 367 -7.16 23.50 21.43
N VAL A 368 -8.12 24.33 21.00
CA VAL A 368 -8.66 24.31 19.63
C VAL A 368 -8.21 25.54 18.86
N MET A 369 -7.51 25.30 17.74
CA MET A 369 -7.13 26.30 16.75
C MET A 369 -8.03 26.18 15.51
N VAL A 370 -8.51 27.31 15.00
CA VAL A 370 -9.37 27.36 13.80
C VAL A 370 -8.52 27.66 12.57
N LEU A 371 -8.48 26.70 11.64
CA LEU A 371 -7.60 26.71 10.48
C LEU A 371 -8.36 26.54 9.17
N CYS A 372 -7.79 27.03 8.06
CA CYS A 372 -8.25 26.67 6.73
C CYS A 372 -7.81 25.24 6.38
N PRO A 373 -8.39 24.58 5.36
CA PRO A 373 -8.03 23.21 4.99
C PRO A 373 -6.54 23.02 4.72
N ASN A 374 -5.90 24.02 4.09
CA ASN A 374 -4.48 23.96 3.74
C ASN A 374 -3.61 24.01 5.00
N HIS A 375 -3.81 25.00 5.87
CA HIS A 375 -3.02 25.10 7.09
C HIS A 375 -3.35 23.99 8.10
N HIS A 376 -4.58 23.46 8.10
CA HIS A 376 -4.92 22.31 8.93
C HIS A 376 -4.14 21.06 8.50
N ARG A 377 -4.06 20.79 7.19
CA ARG A 377 -3.20 19.71 6.66
C ARG A 377 -1.72 19.99 6.92
N GLN A 378 -1.27 21.24 6.79
CA GLN A 378 0.11 21.62 7.08
C GLN A 378 0.46 21.45 8.57
N ALA A 379 -0.50 21.66 9.48
CA ALA A 379 -0.32 21.37 10.90
C ALA A 379 -0.15 19.87 11.20
N HIS A 380 -0.73 18.99 10.36
CA HIS A 380 -0.60 17.54 10.49
C HIS A 380 0.63 16.95 9.77
N HIS A 381 1.01 17.50 8.63
CA HIS A 381 1.94 16.85 7.70
C HIS A 381 3.07 17.76 7.19
N GLY A 382 3.02 19.05 7.50
CA GLY A 382 3.93 20.05 6.97
C GLY A 382 4.88 20.62 8.03
N ARG A 383 5.57 21.70 7.66
CA ARG A 383 6.49 22.44 8.54
C ARG A 383 5.70 23.35 9.49
N PHE A 384 5.15 22.74 10.53
CA PHE A 384 4.35 23.39 11.54
C PHE A 384 4.79 22.90 12.92
N GLU A 385 5.06 23.81 13.84
CA GLU A 385 5.48 23.48 15.20
C GLU A 385 4.87 24.49 16.20
N ILE A 386 4.39 23.99 17.33
CA ILE A 386 4.06 24.84 18.48
C ILE A 386 5.35 25.04 19.28
N VAL A 387 5.98 26.20 19.11
CA VAL A 387 7.26 26.53 19.75
C VAL A 387 7.06 26.80 21.24
N ARG A 388 5.96 27.49 21.59
CA ARG A 388 5.59 27.79 22.97
C ARG A 388 4.08 27.73 23.11
N ASP A 389 3.63 27.08 24.17
CA ASP A 389 2.24 27.08 24.61
C ASP A 389 2.12 27.97 25.86
N GLN A 390 1.52 29.15 25.71
CA GLN A 390 1.35 30.14 26.78
C GLN A 390 -0.11 30.15 27.26
N ASP A 391 -0.40 30.80 28.38
CA ASP A 391 -1.76 30.78 28.97
C ASP A 391 -2.83 31.28 27.98
N ASP A 392 -2.52 32.34 27.24
CA ASP A 392 -3.48 33.04 26.36
C ASP A 392 -3.14 32.93 24.87
N SER A 393 -1.97 32.40 24.49
CA SER A 393 -1.56 32.31 23.09
C SER A 393 -0.63 31.13 22.81
N TRP A 394 -0.53 30.77 21.53
CA TRP A 394 0.48 29.86 21.02
C TRP A 394 1.51 30.64 20.19
N VAL A 395 2.79 30.34 20.37
CA VAL A 395 3.82 30.71 19.40
C VAL A 395 3.97 29.56 18.42
N VAL A 396 3.56 29.79 17.18
CA VAL A 396 3.56 28.80 16.10
C VAL A 396 4.70 29.14 15.14
N ARG A 397 5.55 28.16 14.82
CA ARG A 397 6.51 28.26 13.72
C ARG A 397 5.90 27.60 12.49
N LEU A 398 5.63 28.42 11.47
CA LEU A 398 5.07 28.01 10.19
C LEU A 398 6.08 28.35 9.09
N ASP A 399 6.58 27.33 8.39
CA ASP A 399 7.58 27.49 7.33
C ASP A 399 8.81 28.34 7.74
N GLY A 400 9.24 28.20 9.00
CA GLY A 400 10.37 28.94 9.56
C GLY A 400 10.05 30.35 10.08
N ARG A 401 8.80 30.82 9.93
CA ARG A 401 8.33 32.10 10.50
C ARG A 401 7.56 31.87 11.79
N GLU A 402 7.88 32.63 12.84
CA GLU A 402 7.12 32.60 14.10
C GLU A 402 5.91 33.54 14.04
N LEU A 403 4.76 33.02 14.46
CA LEU A 403 3.46 33.69 14.50
C LEU A 403 2.86 33.51 15.89
N ILE A 404 2.20 34.53 16.41
CA ILE A 404 1.50 34.46 17.71
C ILE A 404 0.01 34.28 17.43
N ILE A 405 -0.55 33.17 17.92
CA ILE A 405 -1.95 32.79 17.73
C ILE A 405 -2.67 32.85 19.07
N GLU A 406 -3.62 33.77 19.22
CA GLU A 406 -4.45 33.89 20.43
C GLU A 406 -5.33 32.63 20.63
N LYS A 407 -5.40 32.16 21.88
CA LYS A 407 -6.29 31.06 22.27
C LYS A 407 -7.73 31.54 22.35
N THR A 408 -8.65 30.69 21.93
CA THR A 408 -10.07 31.02 22.06
C THR A 408 -10.58 30.62 23.43
N LYS A 409 -10.73 31.60 24.33
CA LYS A 409 -11.53 31.45 25.56
C LYS A 409 -13.00 31.46 25.16
N LEU A 410 -13.82 30.47 25.54
CA LEU A 410 -15.25 30.45 25.22
C LEU A 410 -16.07 31.27 26.20
#